data_AF-A0A382SWJ0-F1
#
_entry.id   AF-A0A382SWJ0-F1
#
_cell.length_a   1.000
_cell.length_b   1.000
_cell.length_c   1.000
_cell.angle_alpha   90.00
_cell.angle_beta   90.00
_cell.angle_gamma   90.00
#
_symmetry.space_group_name_H-M   'P 1'
#
loop_
_entity.id
_entity.type
_entity.pdbx_description
1 polymer ?
#
loop_
_entity_poly.entity_id
_entity_poly.type
_entity_poly.pdbx_seq_one_letter_code
_entity_poly.pdbx_strand_id
1 'polypeptide(L)'
;LELSGGDKYEGRFKKGIKNGYGKFTTNNGIKYEGKWKNGKMEGKGILTLPDGEKFKGNFKDGKIFGKGDIVLQNGKKFDEQFQSI
;
A
#
# COMPACT_ATOMS: atom_id res chain seq x y z
N LEU A 1 -9.71 -12.43 9.13
CA LEU A 1 -8.99 -13.62 8.60
C LEU A 1 -7.52 -13.38 8.84
N GLU A 2 -6.93 -14.03 9.85
CA GLU A 2 -5.49 -14.06 10.03
C GLU A 2 -4.92 -14.96 8.95
N LEU A 3 -4.10 -14.38 8.07
CA LEU A 3 -3.37 -15.15 7.08
C LEU A 3 -2.10 -15.59 7.80
N SER A 4 -1.93 -16.90 7.96
CA SER A 4 -0.85 -17.61 8.68
C SER A 4 0.33 -16.74 9.12
N GLY A 5 0.48 -16.53 10.44
CA GLY A 5 1.66 -15.90 11.03
C GLY A 5 1.50 -14.44 11.48
N GLY A 6 0.29 -14.00 11.83
CA GLY A 6 0.03 -12.68 12.42
C GLY A 6 -0.30 -11.56 11.43
N ASP A 7 -0.39 -11.88 10.13
CA ASP A 7 -0.78 -10.91 9.12
C ASP A 7 -2.29 -10.59 9.21
N LYS A 8 -2.60 -9.31 9.37
CA LYS A 8 -3.97 -8.80 9.53
C LYS A 8 -4.41 -8.07 8.27
N TYR A 9 -5.59 -8.42 7.76
CA TYR A 9 -6.26 -7.65 6.72
C TYR A 9 -7.60 -7.13 7.20
N GLU A 10 -7.83 -5.83 7.02
CA GLU A 10 -9.04 -5.11 7.36
C GLU A 10 -9.53 -4.37 6.11
N GLY A 11 -10.60 -4.86 5.50
CA GLY A 11 -11.07 -4.28 4.24
C GLY A 11 -12.15 -5.09 3.58
N ARG A 12 -12.46 -4.70 2.35
CA ARG A 12 -13.51 -5.34 1.56
C ARG A 12 -13.01 -6.64 0.93
N PHE A 13 -13.94 -7.60 0.85
CA PHE A 13 -13.74 -8.87 0.17
C PHE A 13 -14.79 -9.01 -0.94
N LYS A 14 -14.38 -9.59 -2.07
CA LYS A 14 -15.28 -10.02 -3.13
C LYS A 14 -15.00 -11.50 -3.41
N LYS A 15 -16.01 -12.36 -3.21
CA LYS A 15 -15.88 -13.83 -3.32
C LYS A 15 -14.74 -14.40 -2.46
N GLY A 16 -14.60 -13.91 -1.22
CA GLY A 16 -13.53 -14.35 -0.30
C GLY A 16 -12.14 -13.80 -0.62
N ILE A 17 -11.97 -13.01 -1.68
CA ILE A 17 -10.69 -12.44 -2.10
C ILE A 17 -10.65 -10.94 -1.77
N LYS A 18 -9.52 -10.43 -1.26
CA LYS A 18 -9.31 -9.00 -0.97
C LYS A 18 -9.62 -8.16 -2.21
N ASN A 19 -10.57 -7.23 -2.10
CA ASN A 19 -11.04 -6.44 -3.24
C ASN A 19 -11.69 -5.13 -2.78
N GLY A 20 -11.36 -4.01 -3.41
CA GLY A 20 -11.76 -2.68 -2.95
C GLY A 20 -10.72 -2.07 -2.01
N TYR A 21 -11.10 -1.08 -1.21
CA TYR A 21 -10.16 -0.45 -0.27
C TYR A 21 -9.94 -1.34 0.96
N GLY A 22 -8.70 -1.40 1.44
CA GLY A 22 -8.36 -2.17 2.63
C GLY A 22 -6.95 -1.89 3.15
N LYS A 23 -6.77 -2.20 4.42
CA LYS A 23 -5.53 -2.11 5.17
C LYS A 23 -4.98 -3.50 5.42
N PHE A 24 -3.73 -3.70 5.11
CA PHE A 24 -2.98 -4.92 5.37
C PHE A 24 -1.82 -4.59 6.30
N THR A 25 -1.64 -5.37 7.35
CA THR A 25 -0.50 -5.25 8.27
C THR A 25 0.16 -6.61 8.33
N THR A 26 1.44 -6.66 7.99
CA THR A 26 2.23 -7.87 8.18
C THR A 26 2.69 -7.97 9.62
N ASN A 27 3.01 -9.17 10.08
CA ASN A 27 3.58 -9.39 11.40
C ASN A 27 4.95 -8.69 11.58
N ASN A 28 5.66 -8.46 10.48
CA ASN A 28 6.92 -7.70 10.47
C ASN A 28 6.71 -6.18 10.62
N GLY A 29 5.47 -5.71 10.80
CA GLY A 29 5.15 -4.29 11.02
C GLY A 29 4.96 -3.47 9.76
N ILE A 30 5.10 -4.07 8.57
CA ILE A 30 4.82 -3.39 7.29
C ILE A 30 3.31 -3.20 7.16
N LYS A 31 2.87 -2.00 6.79
CA LYS A 31 1.44 -1.68 6.63
C LYS A 31 1.19 -1.17 5.22
N TYR A 32 0.22 -1.73 4.52
CA TYR A 32 -0.29 -1.17 3.28
C TYR A 32 -1.73 -0.73 3.47
N GLU A 33 -2.06 0.47 3.02
CA GLU A 33 -3.42 0.98 2.98
C GLU A 33 -3.71 1.50 1.58
N GLY A 34 -4.70 0.90 0.91
CA GLY A 34 -4.98 1.27 -0.47
C GLY A 34 -6.03 0.39 -1.13
N LYS A 35 -6.11 0.51 -2.44
CA LYS A 35 -6.98 -0.32 -3.26
C LYS A 35 -6.37 -1.71 -3.46
N TRP A 36 -7.26 -2.70 -3.50
CA TRP A 36 -7.01 -4.11 -3.73
C TRP A 36 -7.87 -4.59 -4.89
N LYS A 37 -7.31 -5.46 -5.72
CA LYS A 37 -8.01 -6.13 -6.81
C LYS A 37 -7.51 -7.56 -6.90
N ASN A 38 -8.44 -8.51 -6.82
CA ASN A 38 -8.15 -9.95 -6.90
C ASN A 38 -7.00 -10.39 -5.98
N GLY A 39 -6.96 -9.88 -4.76
CA GLY A 39 -5.94 -10.27 -3.78
C GLY A 39 -4.63 -9.50 -3.87
N LYS A 40 -4.46 -8.62 -4.86
CA LYS A 40 -3.25 -7.82 -5.07
C LYS A 40 -3.48 -6.34 -4.79
N MET A 41 -2.43 -5.64 -4.38
CA MET A 41 -2.43 -4.18 -4.25
C MET A 41 -2.51 -3.57 -5.66
N GLU A 42 -3.44 -2.63 -5.85
CA GLU A 42 -3.77 -2.06 -7.16
C GLU A 42 -4.21 -0.60 -6.99
N GLY A 43 -3.81 0.31 -7.88
CA GLY A 43 -4.18 1.72 -7.79
C GLY A 43 -3.41 2.47 -6.69
N LYS A 44 -3.91 3.65 -6.30
CA LYS A 44 -3.27 4.48 -5.28
C LYS A 44 -3.28 3.78 -3.91
N GLY A 45 -2.14 3.81 -3.23
CA GLY A 45 -1.96 3.25 -1.89
C GLY A 45 -0.82 3.91 -1.13
N ILE A 46 -0.73 3.59 0.16
CA ILE A 46 0.32 4.01 1.08
C ILE A 46 0.91 2.76 1.71
N LEU A 47 2.20 2.51 1.46
CA LEU A 47 3.00 1.52 2.17
C LEU A 47 3.74 2.22 3.31
N THR A 48 3.70 1.69 4.52
CA THR A 48 4.43 2.15 5.69
C THR A 48 5.38 1.04 6.12
N LEU A 49 6.66 1.35 6.18
CA LEU A 49 7.69 0.45 6.67
C LEU A 49 7.73 0.46 8.21
N PRO A 50 8.37 -0.55 8.84
CA PRO A 50 8.42 -0.66 10.30
C PRO A 50 9.19 0.50 10.98
N ASP A 51 10.11 1.12 10.25
CA ASP A 51 10.87 2.32 10.67
C ASP A 51 10.04 3.62 10.61
N GLY A 52 8.80 3.55 10.09
CA GLY A 52 7.88 4.68 9.97
C GLY A 52 7.94 5.40 8.62
N GLU A 53 8.84 5.02 7.72
CA GLU A 53 8.91 5.56 6.37
C GLU A 53 7.64 5.20 5.58
N LYS A 54 7.06 6.16 4.87
CA LYS A 54 5.84 5.93 4.08
C LYS A 54 6.07 6.20 2.61
N PHE A 55 5.63 5.27 1.77
CA PHE A 55 5.62 5.39 0.33
C PHE A 55 4.18 5.58 -0.13
N LYS A 56 3.88 6.74 -0.68
CA LYS A 56 2.59 6.99 -1.33
C LYS A 56 2.80 6.95 -2.83
N GLY A 57 2.15 5.98 -3.46
CA GLY A 57 2.34 5.72 -4.87
C GLY A 57 1.14 5.04 -5.50
N ASN A 58 1.30 4.66 -6.76
CA ASN A 58 0.34 3.85 -7.48
C ASN A 58 0.88 2.41 -7.55
N PHE A 59 0.01 1.42 -7.39
CA PHE A 59 0.37 0.01 -7.33
C PHE A 59 -0.28 -0.73 -8.48
N LYS A 60 0.40 -1.75 -9.01
CA LYS A 60 -0.15 -2.64 -10.04
C LYS A 60 0.37 -4.05 -9.78
N ASP A 61 -0.54 -5.02 -9.73
CA ASP A 61 -0.20 -6.42 -9.48
C ASP A 61 0.64 -6.65 -8.20
N GLY A 62 0.43 -5.83 -7.17
CA GLY A 62 1.19 -5.94 -5.92
C GLY A 62 2.55 -5.26 -5.90
N LYS A 63 2.93 -4.57 -6.99
CA LYS A 63 4.19 -3.80 -7.08
C LYS A 63 3.91 -2.32 -7.20
N ILE A 64 4.84 -1.50 -6.75
CA ILE A 64 4.84 -0.07 -7.03
C ILE A 64 4.91 0.13 -8.55
N PHE A 65 4.08 1.02 -9.09
CA PHE A 65 3.90 1.26 -10.52
C PHE A 65 3.73 2.77 -10.81
N GLY A 66 4.68 3.36 -11.51
CA GLY A 66 4.67 4.77 -11.90
C GLY A 66 5.95 5.49 -11.48
N LYS A 67 6.05 6.80 -11.80
CA LYS A 67 7.19 7.67 -11.46
C LYS A 67 6.88 8.65 -10.31
N GLY A 68 5.86 8.37 -9.50
CA GLY A 68 5.26 9.34 -8.56
C GLY A 68 5.32 8.90 -7.10
N ASP A 69 6.36 8.18 -6.71
CA ASP A 69 6.51 7.66 -5.36
C ASP A 69 7.00 8.75 -4.43
N ILE A 70 6.07 9.35 -3.68
CA ILE A 70 6.42 10.27 -2.61
C ILE A 70 6.85 9.43 -1.43
N VAL A 71 8.15 9.45 -1.14
CA VAL A 71 8.70 8.98 0.13
C VAL A 71 8.47 10.07 1.17
N LEU A 72 7.63 9.78 2.15
CA LEU A 72 7.36 10.60 3.32
C LEU A 72 8.21 10.07 4.46
N GLN A 73 9.39 10.65 4.63
CA GLN A 73 10.21 10.42 5.82
C GLN A 73 9.92 11.53 6.82
N ASN A 74 9.41 11.18 8.01
CA ASN A 74 9.21 12.11 9.13
C ASN A 74 8.42 13.40 8.82
N GLY A 75 7.41 13.31 7.94
CA GLY A 75 6.53 14.45 7.63
C GLY A 75 7.09 15.46 6.62
N LYS A 76 8.34 15.27 6.13
CA LYS A 76 8.83 15.98 4.95
C LYS A 76 8.35 15.25 3.70
N LYS A 77 7.48 15.91 2.93
CA LYS A 77 7.13 15.49 1.58
C LYS A 77 8.34 15.75 0.68
N PHE A 78 8.95 14.71 0.13
CA PHE A 78 9.73 14.85 -1.10
C PHE A 78 8.73 14.88 -2.26
N ASP A 79 8.12 16.06 -2.48
CA ASP A 79 7.28 16.32 -3.65
C ASP A 79 8.22 16.59 -4.83
N GLU A 80 8.81 15.52 -5.40
CA GLU A 80 9.45 15.66 -6.70
C GLU A 80 8.35 15.75 -7.75
N GLN A 81 7.89 16.99 -7.93
CA GLN A 81 7.10 17.42 -9.08
C GLN A 81 7.90 17.08 -10.35
N PHE A 82 7.60 15.95 -10.98
CA PHE A 82 7.89 15.83 -12.40
C PHE A 82 6.78 16.55 -13.14
N GLN A 83 7.05 17.83 -13.43
CA GLN A 83 6.44 18.52 -14.57
C GLN A 83 6.47 17.55 -15.75
N SER A 84 5.30 17.12 -16.21
CA SER A 84 5.19 16.68 -17.61
C SER A 84 5.19 17.95 -18.44
N ILE A 85 6.33 18.19 -19.10
CA ILE A 85 6.41 18.94 -20.35
C ILE A 85 5.54 18.24 -21.39
#